data_AF-A0A9X1K0X3-F1
#
_entry.id   AF-A0A9X1K0X3-F1
#
_cell.length_a   1.000
_cell.length_b   1.000
_cell.length_c   1.000
_cell.angle_alpha   90.00
_cell.angle_beta   90.00
_cell.angle_gamma   90.00
#
_symmetry.space_group_name_H-M   'P 1'
#
loop_
_entity.id
_entity.type
_entity.pdbx_description
1 polymer ?
#
loop_
_entity_poly.entity_id
_entity_poly.type
_entity_poly.pdbx_seq_one_letter_code
_entity_poly.pdbx_strand_id
1 'polypeptide(L)'
;MNKFLNNVFPRPVWNAEGGDGGGGDGGTADDAAAAAAAAAAAGDGGDGGAGKWWESDKFSDDHKTMLTARGLTVDDPLDAVAKLADMEAAATRKFGKPADRLIEKPEERGKIAEWLRQHGEDLGIPEAPDKYDLKKPESWPKDQKWDDDLEGKARSIAYEEGMTGPALNRMTELFAEHIVSLNKSAEEAEAQAVTEMLGELSKDWGEQTEPRIARAAQTASAVAELAGMSPEDMGWISEVLGKKAGDAKVIRMFDAVGQAMSEGTDFNLGEGNNSLGQSPAEARAELARMRSAEGEWYKATAKQDRNEMNRLKPIMDRLQKIASS
;
A
#
# COMPACT_ATOMS: atom_id res chain seq x y z
N MET A 1 7.74 20.16 -17.04
CA MET A 1 7.99 19.33 -15.85
C MET A 1 7.37 17.91 -15.88
N ASN A 2 6.57 17.51 -16.90
CA ASN A 2 5.83 16.22 -16.89
C ASN A 2 6.39 15.11 -17.80
N LYS A 3 7.71 15.02 -18.01
CA LYS A 3 8.31 13.95 -18.85
C LYS A 3 9.26 13.01 -18.12
N PHE A 4 9.51 13.20 -16.82
CA PHE A 4 10.51 12.41 -16.08
C PHE A 4 9.95 11.26 -15.24
N LEU A 5 8.62 11.11 -15.13
CA LEU A 5 7.99 10.08 -14.29
C LEU A 5 7.54 8.81 -15.06
N ASN A 6 7.78 8.73 -16.37
CA ASN A 6 7.30 7.61 -17.19
C ASN A 6 8.30 6.46 -17.40
N ASN A 7 9.46 6.47 -16.72
CA ASN A 7 10.58 5.57 -17.07
C ASN A 7 11.06 4.63 -15.95
N VAL A 8 10.36 4.54 -14.81
CA VAL A 8 10.82 3.74 -13.66
C VAL A 8 10.05 2.42 -13.48
N PHE A 9 8.97 2.17 -14.23
CA PHE A 9 8.25 0.90 -14.17
C PHE A 9 8.08 0.30 -15.56
N PRO A 10 8.86 -0.73 -15.95
CA PRO A 10 8.56 -1.50 -17.15
C PRO A 10 7.20 -2.18 -16.97
N ARG A 11 6.24 -1.83 -17.83
CA ARG A 11 4.94 -2.49 -17.89
C ARG A 11 5.14 -3.97 -18.27
N PRO A 12 4.45 -4.93 -17.61
CA PRO A 12 4.44 -6.31 -18.08
C PRO A 12 3.77 -6.36 -19.45
N VAL A 13 4.55 -6.75 -20.46
CA VAL A 13 4.07 -7.03 -21.82
C VAL A 13 3.37 -8.38 -21.76
N TRP A 14 2.03 -8.38 -21.75
CA TRP A 14 1.25 -9.58 -22.03
C TRP A 14 1.44 -9.95 -23.50
N ASN A 15 2.27 -10.97 -23.73
CA ASN A 15 2.48 -11.55 -25.05
C ASN A 15 1.33 -12.52 -25.33
N ALA A 16 0.41 -12.13 -26.21
CA ALA A 16 -0.58 -13.03 -26.80
C ALA A 16 -0.11 -13.40 -28.22
N GLU A 17 0.76 -14.41 -28.31
CA GLU A 17 0.89 -15.22 -29.53
C GLU A 17 -0.33 -16.17 -29.53
N GLY A 18 -1.25 -16.09 -30.48
CA GLY A 18 -1.04 -16.57 -31.86
C GLY A 18 -0.97 -18.10 -31.79
N GLY A 19 -2.05 -18.85 -31.87
CA GLY A 19 -2.90 -18.97 -33.05
C GLY A 19 -2.36 -20.10 -33.92
N ASP A 20 -2.98 -21.28 -33.88
CA ASP A 20 -2.88 -22.24 -34.98
C ASP A 20 -4.17 -23.05 -35.08
N GLY A 21 -4.61 -23.23 -36.33
CA GLY A 21 -5.84 -23.90 -36.70
C GLY A 21 -5.60 -25.27 -37.34
N GLY A 22 -6.68 -25.85 -37.86
CA GLY A 22 -6.70 -27.14 -38.55
C GLY A 22 -7.36 -28.20 -37.64
N GLY A 23 -8.48 -28.82 -37.99
CA GLY A 23 -8.86 -29.37 -39.28
C GLY A 23 -8.90 -30.89 -39.10
N GLY A 24 -10.05 -31.54 -39.30
CA GLY A 24 -10.14 -32.98 -39.12
C GLY A 24 -11.56 -33.53 -39.11
N ASP A 25 -12.10 -33.68 -40.31
CA ASP A 25 -13.25 -34.52 -40.66
C ASP A 25 -12.99 -35.99 -40.27
N GLY A 26 -14.05 -36.73 -39.93
CA GLY A 26 -13.92 -38.12 -39.49
C GLY A 26 -15.22 -38.69 -38.95
N GLY A 27 -16.18 -38.93 -39.84
CA GLY A 27 -17.38 -39.69 -39.51
C GLY A 27 -17.09 -41.16 -39.23
N THR A 28 -17.93 -41.75 -38.39
CA THR A 28 -18.40 -43.13 -38.58
C THR A 28 -19.86 -43.18 -38.16
N ALA A 29 -20.69 -43.54 -39.13
CA ALA A 29 -21.99 -44.12 -38.90
C ALA A 29 -21.86 -45.37 -38.02
N ASP A 30 -22.77 -45.55 -37.08
CA ASP A 30 -23.59 -46.75 -36.95
C ASP A 30 -24.56 -46.60 -35.76
N ASP A 31 -25.68 -47.31 -35.82
CA ASP A 31 -26.75 -47.44 -34.83
C ASP A 31 -27.97 -46.51 -34.97
N ALA A 32 -28.54 -46.53 -36.19
CA ALA A 32 -29.98 -46.44 -36.40
C ALA A 32 -30.57 -47.86 -36.58
N ALA A 33 -30.92 -48.55 -35.49
CA ALA A 33 -31.78 -49.74 -35.56
C ALA A 33 -32.34 -50.16 -34.18
N ALA A 34 -33.32 -49.42 -33.64
CA ALA A 34 -34.43 -49.97 -32.81
C ALA A 34 -35.28 -48.86 -32.17
N ALA A 35 -36.24 -48.29 -32.90
CA ALA A 35 -37.47 -47.70 -32.32
C ALA A 35 -38.57 -47.37 -33.36
N ALA A 36 -38.50 -47.90 -34.58
CA ALA A 36 -39.54 -47.70 -35.59
C ALA A 36 -40.55 -48.87 -35.55
N ALA A 37 -41.40 -48.93 -34.51
CA ALA A 37 -42.53 -49.86 -34.47
C ALA A 37 -43.66 -49.53 -33.46
N ALA A 38 -43.86 -48.28 -33.03
CA ALA A 38 -44.96 -47.96 -32.10
C ALA A 38 -45.49 -46.51 -32.15
N ALA A 39 -45.70 -45.94 -33.34
CA ALA A 39 -46.43 -44.66 -33.48
C ALA A 39 -47.25 -44.57 -34.78
N ALA A 40 -47.84 -45.68 -35.21
CA ALA A 40 -48.81 -45.71 -36.30
C ALA A 40 -50.17 -46.18 -35.75
N ALA A 41 -50.78 -45.42 -34.84
CA ALA A 41 -52.17 -45.57 -34.42
C ALA A 41 -52.64 -44.42 -33.50
N ALA A 42 -52.75 -43.21 -34.05
CA ALA A 42 -53.63 -42.11 -33.57
C ALA A 42 -53.37 -40.95 -34.54
N GLY A 43 -54.11 -40.79 -35.62
CA GLY A 43 -55.52 -40.44 -35.60
C GLY A 43 -55.64 -39.19 -36.46
N ASP A 44 -55.75 -39.41 -37.78
CA ASP A 44 -56.31 -38.44 -38.72
C ASP A 44 -57.70 -38.05 -38.20
N GLY A 45 -57.83 -36.80 -37.79
CA GLY A 45 -58.92 -36.33 -36.94
C GLY A 45 -59.22 -34.86 -37.19
N GLY A 46 -59.85 -34.59 -38.33
CA GLY A 46 -60.87 -33.55 -38.44
C GLY A 46 -60.38 -32.10 -38.42
N ASP A 47 -60.22 -31.56 -39.62
CA ASP A 47 -60.49 -30.16 -39.94
C ASP A 47 -61.85 -29.76 -39.33
N GLY A 48 -61.80 -29.01 -38.24
CA GLY A 48 -62.94 -28.76 -37.38
C GLY A 48 -62.67 -27.64 -36.38
N GLY A 49 -62.24 -26.47 -36.85
CA GLY A 49 -62.46 -25.18 -36.19
C GLY A 49 -62.09 -25.03 -34.71
N ALA A 50 -61.17 -25.84 -34.19
CA ALA A 50 -60.63 -25.66 -32.84
C ALA A 50 -59.49 -24.65 -32.92
N GLY A 51 -59.62 -23.52 -32.21
CA GLY A 51 -58.58 -22.49 -32.15
C GLY A 51 -57.21 -23.09 -31.82
N LYS A 52 -56.16 -22.42 -32.26
CA LYS A 52 -54.76 -22.82 -32.05
C LYS A 52 -54.54 -23.20 -30.58
N TRP A 53 -53.82 -24.29 -30.32
CA TRP A 53 -53.71 -24.84 -28.96
C TRP A 53 -53.13 -23.84 -27.96
N TRP A 54 -52.25 -22.93 -28.40
CA TRP A 54 -51.66 -21.86 -27.60
C TRP A 54 -52.60 -20.68 -27.34
N GLU A 55 -53.73 -20.59 -28.04
CA GLU A 55 -54.77 -19.57 -27.82
C GLU A 55 -55.84 -20.03 -26.81
N SER A 56 -55.73 -21.27 -26.32
CA SER A 56 -56.65 -21.86 -25.34
C SER A 56 -56.81 -20.99 -24.08
N ASP A 57 -58.01 -20.96 -23.52
CA ASP A 57 -58.34 -20.31 -22.24
C ASP A 57 -57.59 -20.91 -21.03
N LYS A 58 -56.90 -22.04 -21.23
CA LYS A 58 -56.02 -22.64 -20.22
C LYS A 58 -54.72 -21.86 -20.00
N PHE A 59 -54.35 -20.99 -20.94
CA PHE A 59 -53.18 -20.12 -20.81
C PHE A 59 -53.64 -18.71 -20.43
N SER A 60 -53.00 -18.11 -19.42
CA SER A 60 -53.16 -16.69 -19.13
C SER A 60 -52.59 -15.85 -20.27
N ASP A 61 -52.99 -14.57 -20.35
CA ASP A 61 -52.48 -13.63 -21.35
C ASP A 61 -50.95 -13.47 -21.27
N ASP A 62 -50.38 -13.58 -20.06
CA ASP A 62 -48.94 -13.59 -19.82
C ASP A 62 -48.27 -14.83 -20.44
N HIS A 63 -48.87 -16.02 -20.29
CA HIS A 63 -48.36 -17.24 -20.92
C HIS A 63 -48.42 -17.16 -22.45
N LYS A 64 -49.51 -16.61 -23.01
CA LYS A 64 -49.65 -16.42 -24.46
C LYS A 64 -48.60 -15.45 -25.01
N THR A 65 -48.34 -14.36 -24.28
CA THR A 65 -47.29 -13.39 -24.62
C THR A 65 -45.91 -14.03 -24.58
N MET A 66 -45.61 -14.83 -23.55
CA MET A 66 -44.34 -15.53 -23.42
C MET A 66 -44.13 -16.58 -24.54
N LEU A 67 -45.16 -17.38 -24.85
CA LEU A 67 -45.12 -18.35 -25.94
C LEU A 67 -44.85 -17.68 -27.29
N THR A 68 -45.48 -16.52 -27.53
CA THR A 68 -45.26 -15.72 -28.74
C THR A 68 -43.84 -15.15 -28.80
N ALA A 69 -43.36 -14.55 -27.71
CA ALA A 69 -42.01 -13.99 -27.62
C ALA A 69 -40.90 -15.04 -27.78
N ARG A 70 -41.15 -16.27 -27.33
CA ARG A 70 -40.21 -17.41 -27.45
C ARG A 70 -40.32 -18.16 -28.78
N GLY A 71 -41.26 -17.79 -29.67
CA GLY A 71 -41.47 -18.48 -30.94
C GLY A 71 -42.03 -19.90 -30.80
N LEU A 72 -42.77 -20.16 -29.71
CA LEU A 72 -43.38 -21.44 -29.36
C LEU A 72 -44.83 -21.57 -29.87
N THR A 73 -45.28 -20.65 -30.72
CA THR A 73 -46.59 -20.68 -31.40
C THR A 73 -46.54 -21.57 -32.64
N VAL A 74 -46.16 -22.84 -32.45
CA VAL A 74 -46.06 -23.86 -33.51
C VAL A 74 -47.36 -24.66 -33.55
N ASP A 75 -47.83 -25.02 -34.75
CA ASP A 75 -49.10 -25.75 -34.95
C ASP A 75 -49.15 -27.07 -34.17
N ASP A 76 -48.03 -27.79 -34.06
CA ASP A 76 -47.90 -29.01 -33.25
C ASP A 76 -47.40 -28.69 -31.81
N PRO A 77 -48.16 -29.05 -30.76
CA PRO A 77 -47.72 -28.96 -29.37
C PRO A 77 -46.41 -29.71 -29.07
N LEU A 78 -46.16 -30.84 -29.73
CA LEU A 78 -44.94 -31.63 -29.50
C LEU A 78 -43.69 -30.91 -30.01
N ASP A 79 -43.79 -30.20 -31.13
CA ASP A 79 -42.71 -29.36 -31.66
C ASP A 79 -42.39 -28.18 -30.73
N ALA A 80 -43.40 -27.61 -30.09
CA ALA A 80 -43.19 -26.57 -29.09
C ALA A 80 -42.47 -27.10 -27.84
N VAL A 81 -42.81 -28.32 -27.38
CA VAL A 81 -42.10 -28.99 -26.27
C VAL A 81 -40.66 -29.32 -26.66
N ALA A 82 -40.42 -29.83 -27.88
CA ALA A 82 -39.08 -30.10 -28.38
C ALA A 82 -38.21 -28.84 -28.43
N LYS A 83 -38.75 -27.73 -28.94
CA LYS A 83 -38.06 -26.43 -28.91
C LYS A 83 -37.78 -25.94 -27.50
N LEU A 84 -38.71 -26.10 -26.56
CA LEU A 84 -38.50 -25.73 -25.17
C LEU A 84 -37.37 -26.55 -24.53
N ALA A 85 -37.35 -27.86 -24.78
CA ALA A 85 -36.28 -28.75 -24.33
C ALA A 85 -34.93 -28.37 -24.95
N ASP A 86 -34.90 -27.98 -26.23
CA ASP A 86 -33.68 -27.48 -26.88
C ASP A 86 -33.20 -26.16 -26.30
N MET A 87 -34.12 -25.25 -25.94
CA MET A 87 -33.78 -23.99 -25.26
C MET A 87 -33.21 -24.25 -23.86
N GLU A 88 -33.80 -25.19 -23.10
CA GLU A 88 -33.30 -25.61 -21.80
C GLU A 88 -31.94 -26.33 -21.92
N ALA A 89 -31.78 -27.21 -22.91
CA ALA A 89 -30.52 -27.88 -23.20
C ALA A 89 -29.44 -26.87 -23.63
N ALA A 90 -29.78 -25.86 -24.43
CA ALA A 90 -28.87 -24.79 -24.81
C ALA A 90 -28.49 -23.89 -23.62
N ALA A 91 -29.45 -23.58 -22.74
CA ALA A 91 -29.19 -22.86 -21.49
C ALA A 91 -28.26 -23.68 -20.57
N THR A 92 -28.55 -24.96 -20.39
CA THR A 92 -27.73 -25.88 -19.59
C THR A 92 -26.34 -26.06 -20.18
N ARG A 93 -26.20 -26.16 -21.51
CA ARG A 93 -24.89 -26.21 -22.20
C ARG A 93 -24.09 -24.92 -22.04
N LYS A 94 -24.73 -23.75 -22.07
CA LYS A 94 -24.04 -22.45 -21.97
C LYS A 94 -23.70 -22.07 -20.54
N PHE A 95 -24.56 -22.38 -19.58
CA PHE A 95 -24.41 -21.93 -18.19
C PHE A 95 -24.05 -23.05 -17.20
N GLY A 96 -24.02 -24.31 -17.65
CA GLY A 96 -23.64 -25.47 -16.83
C GLY A 96 -24.61 -25.80 -15.69
N LYS A 97 -25.74 -25.11 -15.61
CA LYS A 97 -26.78 -25.24 -14.59
C LYS A 97 -28.17 -25.06 -15.23
N PRO A 98 -29.22 -25.69 -14.66
CA PRO A 98 -30.58 -25.53 -15.17
C PRO A 98 -31.04 -24.07 -15.07
N ALA A 99 -31.95 -23.69 -15.98
CA ALA A 99 -32.34 -22.29 -16.20
C ALA A 99 -33.04 -21.65 -14.98
N ASP A 100 -33.60 -22.47 -14.09
CA ASP A 100 -34.19 -22.10 -12.80
C ASP A 100 -33.16 -21.54 -11.79
N ARG A 101 -31.87 -21.82 -11.99
CA ARG A 101 -30.76 -21.34 -11.14
C ARG A 101 -30.00 -20.16 -11.72
N LEU A 102 -30.48 -19.58 -12.81
CA LEU A 102 -29.87 -18.39 -13.42
C LEU A 102 -30.38 -17.15 -12.69
N ILE A 103 -29.51 -16.54 -11.88
CA ILE A 103 -29.82 -15.25 -11.25
C ILE A 103 -29.88 -14.20 -12.36
N GLU A 104 -30.98 -13.44 -12.42
CA GLU A 104 -31.20 -12.40 -13.42
C GLU A 104 -30.10 -11.34 -13.34
N LYS A 105 -29.44 -11.05 -14.46
CA LYS A 105 -28.40 -10.03 -14.51
C LYS A 105 -29.00 -8.65 -14.18
N PRO A 106 -28.34 -7.83 -13.33
CA PRO A 106 -28.86 -6.51 -13.01
C PRO A 106 -28.98 -5.63 -14.26
N GLU A 107 -30.12 -4.95 -14.38
CA GLU A 107 -30.47 -4.12 -15.55
C GLU A 107 -29.55 -2.89 -15.70
N GLU A 108 -28.98 -2.39 -14.60
CA GLU A 108 -28.13 -1.20 -14.58
C GLU A 108 -26.76 -1.48 -13.95
N ARG A 109 -25.69 -1.07 -14.63
CA ARG A 109 -24.31 -1.23 -14.15
C ARG A 109 -24.03 -0.52 -12.81
N GLY A 110 -24.80 0.51 -12.46
CA GLY A 110 -24.67 1.25 -11.20
C GLY A 110 -25.30 0.57 -9.99
N LYS A 111 -26.13 -0.47 -10.18
CA LYS A 111 -26.84 -1.19 -9.11
C LYS A 111 -26.27 -2.58 -8.83
N ILE A 112 -25.10 -2.90 -9.41
CA ILE A 112 -24.48 -4.22 -9.28
C ILE A 112 -24.21 -4.57 -7.81
N ALA A 113 -23.70 -3.62 -7.02
CA ALA A 113 -23.38 -3.88 -5.62
C ALA A 113 -24.63 -4.10 -4.75
N GLU A 114 -25.72 -3.39 -5.04
CA GLU A 114 -27.02 -3.60 -4.40
C GLU A 114 -27.61 -4.97 -4.78
N TRP A 115 -27.55 -5.33 -6.06
CA TRP A 115 -27.98 -6.63 -6.57
C TRP A 115 -27.15 -7.78 -5.97
N LEU A 116 -25.82 -7.62 -5.89
CA LEU A 116 -24.94 -8.60 -5.26
C LEU A 116 -25.33 -8.83 -3.80
N ARG A 117 -25.66 -7.77 -3.05
CA ARG A 117 -26.14 -7.89 -1.67
C ARG A 117 -27.51 -8.55 -1.56
N GLN A 118 -28.45 -8.24 -2.45
CA GLN A 118 -29.77 -8.87 -2.48
C GLN A 118 -29.68 -10.38 -2.75
N HIS A 119 -28.69 -10.81 -3.51
CA HIS A 119 -28.36 -12.22 -3.75
C HIS A 119 -27.18 -12.72 -2.90
N GLY A 120 -26.89 -12.04 -1.80
CA GLY A 120 -25.67 -12.25 -1.02
C GLY A 120 -25.55 -13.65 -0.42
N GLU A 121 -26.67 -14.24 0.02
CA GLU A 121 -26.70 -15.59 0.61
C GLU A 121 -26.22 -16.66 -0.40
N ASP A 122 -26.65 -16.56 -1.66
CA ASP A 122 -26.24 -17.47 -2.73
C ASP A 122 -24.79 -17.24 -3.20
N LEU A 123 -24.30 -16.02 -3.05
CA LEU A 123 -22.98 -15.58 -3.52
C LEU A 123 -21.90 -15.64 -2.43
N GLY A 124 -22.27 -15.95 -1.17
CA GLY A 124 -21.34 -15.99 -0.04
C GLY A 124 -20.92 -14.60 0.44
N ILE A 125 -21.81 -13.61 0.30
CA ILE A 125 -21.68 -12.26 0.87
C ILE A 125 -22.42 -12.26 2.21
N PRO A 126 -21.76 -11.96 3.33
CA PRO A 126 -22.41 -11.92 4.65
C PRO A 126 -23.52 -10.86 4.75
N GLU A 127 -24.51 -11.10 5.62
CA GLU A 127 -25.66 -10.21 5.84
C GLU A 127 -25.27 -8.82 6.39
N ALA A 128 -24.12 -8.72 7.06
CA ALA A 128 -23.62 -7.49 7.65
C ALA A 128 -22.08 -7.41 7.57
N PRO A 129 -21.49 -6.20 7.60
CA PRO A 129 -20.04 -5.99 7.63
C PRO A 129 -19.33 -6.76 8.76
N ASP A 130 -19.96 -6.88 9.93
CA ASP A 130 -19.35 -7.55 11.08
C ASP A 130 -19.29 -9.08 10.94
N LYS A 131 -20.01 -9.65 9.96
CA LYS A 131 -20.10 -11.09 9.73
C LYS A 131 -19.03 -11.64 8.80
N TYR A 132 -18.15 -10.79 8.27
CA TYR A 132 -16.97 -11.27 7.54
C TYR A 132 -16.00 -11.98 8.49
N ASP A 133 -15.71 -13.26 8.20
CA ASP A 133 -14.64 -14.01 8.87
C ASP A 133 -13.30 -13.64 8.21
N LEU A 134 -12.81 -12.44 8.55
CA LEU A 134 -11.50 -11.96 8.16
C LEU A 134 -10.45 -12.56 9.09
N LYS A 135 -9.51 -13.30 8.50
CA LYS A 135 -8.41 -13.91 9.25
C LYS A 135 -7.16 -13.10 9.00
N LYS A 136 -6.46 -12.76 10.09
CA LYS A 136 -5.11 -12.22 10.02
C LYS A 136 -4.24 -13.19 9.18
N PRO A 137 -3.62 -12.73 8.09
CA PRO A 137 -2.79 -13.60 7.26
C PRO A 137 -1.62 -14.18 8.05
N GLU A 138 -1.23 -15.42 7.75
CA GLU A 138 -0.08 -16.09 8.38
C GLU A 138 1.24 -15.37 8.07
N SER A 139 1.31 -14.68 6.93
CA SER A 139 2.45 -13.87 6.49
C SER A 139 2.66 -12.60 7.32
N TRP A 140 1.68 -12.17 8.12
CA TRP A 140 1.78 -10.92 8.87
C TRP A 140 2.83 -11.00 9.99
N PRO A 141 3.73 -10.01 10.14
CA PRO A 141 4.76 -10.01 11.17
C PRO A 141 4.19 -10.12 12.60
N LYS A 142 4.74 -11.01 13.43
CA LYS A 142 4.21 -11.28 14.79
C LYS A 142 4.37 -10.10 15.75
N ASP A 143 5.39 -9.28 15.49
CA ASP A 143 5.77 -8.07 16.20
C ASP A 143 4.92 -6.85 15.80
N GLN A 144 4.22 -6.90 14.67
CA GLN A 144 3.35 -5.80 14.23
C GLN A 144 1.90 -6.00 14.70
N LYS A 145 1.39 -4.97 15.37
CA LYS A 145 -0.02 -4.89 15.77
C LYS A 145 -0.89 -4.86 14.51
N TRP A 146 -1.93 -5.70 14.53
CA TRP A 146 -2.96 -5.67 13.49
C TRP A 146 -3.85 -4.44 13.70
N ASP A 147 -4.20 -3.76 12.61
CA ASP A 147 -5.03 -2.56 12.66
C ASP A 147 -6.51 -2.94 12.54
N ASP A 148 -7.15 -3.11 13.70
CA ASP A 148 -8.57 -3.47 13.80
C ASP A 148 -9.49 -2.38 13.17
N ASP A 149 -9.07 -1.11 13.16
CA ASP A 149 -9.85 -0.02 12.56
C ASP A 149 -9.81 -0.09 11.03
N LEU A 150 -8.65 -0.41 10.46
CA LEU A 150 -8.50 -0.64 9.03
C LEU A 150 -9.28 -1.88 8.59
N GLU A 151 -9.26 -2.94 9.39
CA GLU A 151 -10.06 -4.14 9.14
C GLU A 151 -11.57 -3.82 9.14
N GLY A 152 -12.06 -3.05 10.11
CA GLY A 152 -13.46 -2.62 10.16
C GLY A 152 -13.88 -1.82 8.93
N LYS A 153 -13.02 -0.92 8.43
CA LYS A 153 -13.26 -0.18 7.18
C LYS A 153 -13.27 -1.09 5.96
N ALA A 154 -12.34 -2.05 5.88
CA ALA A 154 -12.29 -3.02 4.79
C ALA A 154 -13.56 -3.88 4.75
N ARG A 155 -14.07 -4.31 5.91
CA ARG A 155 -15.36 -5.01 6.04
C ARG A 155 -16.54 -4.17 5.55
N SER A 156 -16.60 -2.88 5.91
CA SER A 156 -17.66 -1.97 5.45
C SER A 156 -17.65 -1.81 3.94
N ILE A 157 -16.48 -1.52 3.35
CA ILE A 157 -16.32 -1.37 1.90
C ILE A 157 -16.66 -2.67 1.18
N ALA A 158 -16.20 -3.81 1.70
CA ALA A 158 -16.50 -5.12 1.13
C ALA A 158 -18.01 -5.40 1.12
N TYR A 159 -18.71 -5.06 2.20
CA TYR A 159 -20.16 -5.16 2.23
C TYR A 159 -20.84 -4.22 1.22
N GLU A 160 -20.45 -2.95 1.20
CA GLU A 160 -21.00 -1.94 0.30
C GLU A 160 -20.84 -2.33 -1.18
N GLU A 161 -19.69 -2.90 -1.54
CA GLU A 161 -19.35 -3.35 -2.90
C GLU A 161 -19.80 -4.78 -3.23
N GLY A 162 -20.37 -5.51 -2.26
CA GLY A 162 -20.81 -6.89 -2.46
C GLY A 162 -19.65 -7.87 -2.71
N MET A 163 -18.50 -7.67 -2.07
CA MET A 163 -17.38 -8.60 -2.12
C MET A 163 -17.69 -9.87 -1.33
N THR A 164 -17.28 -11.04 -1.85
CA THR A 164 -17.42 -12.29 -1.10
C THR A 164 -16.36 -12.40 -0.01
N GLY A 165 -16.67 -13.12 1.08
CA GLY A 165 -15.70 -13.35 2.17
C GLY A 165 -14.34 -13.91 1.68
N PRO A 166 -14.29 -14.93 0.80
CA PRO A 166 -13.05 -15.42 0.22
C PRO A 166 -12.31 -14.41 -0.67
N ALA A 167 -13.01 -13.48 -1.32
CA ALA A 167 -12.37 -12.42 -2.10
C ALA A 167 -11.71 -11.40 -1.17
N LEU A 168 -12.40 -10.99 -0.10
CA LEU A 168 -11.86 -10.07 0.90
C LEU A 168 -10.62 -10.65 1.61
N ASN A 169 -10.66 -11.93 1.99
CA ASN A 169 -9.52 -12.62 2.58
C ASN A 169 -8.31 -12.65 1.64
N ARG A 170 -8.50 -12.96 0.34
CA ARG A 170 -7.41 -12.93 -0.66
C ARG A 170 -6.83 -11.54 -0.88
N MET A 171 -7.67 -10.50 -0.88
CA MET A 171 -7.19 -9.11 -0.97
C MET A 171 -6.37 -8.72 0.26
N THR A 172 -6.79 -9.18 1.42
CA THR A 172 -6.09 -8.94 2.69
C THR A 172 -4.74 -9.66 2.72
N GLU A 173 -4.69 -10.90 2.25
CA GLU A 173 -3.45 -11.67 2.09
C GLU A 173 -2.49 -11.00 1.11
N LEU A 174 -2.96 -10.59 -0.08
CA LEU A 174 -2.17 -9.84 -1.06
C LEU A 174 -1.58 -8.56 -0.47
N PHE A 175 -2.39 -7.82 0.30
CA PHE A 175 -1.93 -6.60 0.96
C PHE A 175 -0.87 -6.90 2.02
N ALA A 176 -1.08 -7.91 2.86
CA ALA A 176 -0.09 -8.33 3.85
C ALA A 176 1.24 -8.76 3.21
N GLU A 177 1.18 -9.56 2.15
CA GLU A 177 2.37 -9.94 1.37
C GLU A 177 3.09 -8.71 0.78
N HIS A 178 2.34 -7.73 0.28
CA HIS A 178 2.91 -6.49 -0.23
C HIS A 178 3.63 -5.69 0.86
N ILE A 179 3.04 -5.54 2.04
CA ILE A 179 3.66 -4.86 3.18
C ILE A 179 4.93 -5.59 3.63
N VAL A 180 4.90 -6.92 3.72
CA VAL A 180 6.10 -7.72 4.03
C VAL A 180 7.18 -7.52 2.98
N SER A 181 6.82 -7.53 1.70
CA SER A 181 7.76 -7.26 0.61
C SER A 181 8.33 -5.85 0.66
N LEU A 182 7.53 -4.83 1.01
CA LEU A 182 7.98 -3.46 1.15
C LEU A 182 8.98 -3.32 2.30
N ASN A 183 8.67 -3.88 3.47
CA ASN A 183 9.58 -3.86 4.62
C ASN A 183 10.91 -4.54 4.28
N LYS A 184 10.86 -5.72 3.66
CA LYS A 184 12.07 -6.41 3.19
C LYS A 184 12.87 -5.58 2.18
N SER A 185 12.20 -4.94 1.23
CA SER A 185 12.87 -4.08 0.25
C SER A 185 13.51 -2.84 0.89
N ALA A 186 12.89 -2.30 1.93
CA ALA A 186 13.43 -1.18 2.70
C ALA A 186 14.69 -1.60 3.48
N GLU A 187 14.66 -2.75 4.15
CA GLU A 187 15.82 -3.33 4.83
C GLU A 187 16.97 -3.61 3.86
N GLU A 188 16.67 -4.15 2.68
CA GLU A 188 17.68 -4.40 1.63
C GLU A 188 18.27 -3.08 1.08
N ALA A 189 17.43 -2.07 0.84
CA ALA A 189 17.88 -0.77 0.38
C ALA A 189 18.74 -0.05 1.42
N GLU A 190 18.39 -0.15 2.71
CA GLU A 190 19.18 0.37 3.82
C GLU A 190 20.55 -0.33 3.89
N ALA A 191 20.57 -1.66 3.84
CA ALA A 191 21.82 -2.44 3.84
C ALA A 191 22.72 -2.10 2.64
N GLN A 192 22.13 -1.87 1.46
CA GLN A 192 22.86 -1.42 0.27
C GLN A 192 23.43 -0.01 0.45
N ALA A 193 22.61 0.95 0.90
CA ALA A 193 23.04 2.33 1.13
C ALA A 193 24.20 2.40 2.15
N VAL A 194 24.13 1.59 3.21
CA VAL A 194 25.20 1.47 4.21
C VAL A 194 26.48 0.91 3.60
N THR A 195 26.37 -0.12 2.77
CA THR A 195 27.53 -0.72 2.09
C THR A 195 28.19 0.28 1.13
N GLU A 196 27.38 1.01 0.35
CA GLU A 196 27.85 2.06 -0.55
C GLU A 196 28.55 3.18 0.22
N MET A 197 27.93 3.64 1.30
CA MET A 197 28.49 4.66 2.19
C MET A 197 29.84 4.23 2.76
N LEU A 198 29.95 3.03 3.33
CA LEU A 198 31.22 2.52 3.85
C LEU A 198 32.26 2.37 2.74
N GLY A 199 31.84 2.01 1.53
CA GLY A 199 32.69 1.99 0.34
C GLY A 199 33.23 3.38 -0.03
N GLU A 200 32.42 4.43 0.05
CA GLU A 200 32.86 5.81 -0.17
C GLU A 200 33.83 6.29 0.91
N LEU A 201 33.51 6.07 2.18
CA LEU A 201 34.42 6.41 3.29
C LEU A 201 35.74 5.64 3.18
N SER A 202 35.69 4.37 2.79
CA SER A 202 36.88 3.54 2.58
C SER A 202 37.76 4.05 1.43
N LYS A 203 37.16 4.56 0.34
CA LYS A 203 37.91 5.20 -0.74
C LYS A 203 38.60 6.49 -0.29
N ASP A 204 37.95 7.28 0.55
CA ASP A 204 38.48 8.58 0.99
C ASP A 204 39.53 8.45 2.10
N TRP A 205 39.31 7.54 3.04
CA TRP A 205 40.13 7.41 4.26
C TRP A 205 41.07 6.21 4.26
N GLY A 206 40.88 5.24 3.35
CA GLY A 206 41.72 4.04 3.26
C GLY A 206 41.74 3.24 4.57
N GLU A 207 42.93 2.90 5.05
CA GLU A 207 43.13 2.16 6.31
C GLU A 207 42.67 2.95 7.56
N GLN A 208 42.48 4.27 7.45
CA GLN A 208 42.03 5.12 8.56
C GLN A 208 40.51 5.15 8.72
N THR A 209 39.77 4.44 7.86
CA THR A 209 38.29 4.46 7.87
C THR A 209 37.72 4.00 9.20
N GLU A 210 38.18 2.85 9.68
CA GLU A 210 37.72 2.26 10.94
C GLU A 210 38.07 3.13 12.17
N PRO A 211 39.32 3.59 12.36
CA PRO A 211 39.66 4.54 13.41
C PRO A 211 38.85 5.85 13.39
N ARG A 212 38.58 6.40 12.20
CA ARG A 212 37.81 7.65 12.04
C ARG A 212 36.34 7.47 12.38
N ILE A 213 35.73 6.37 11.96
CA ILE A 213 34.36 6.01 12.38
C ILE A 213 34.29 5.84 13.90
N ALA A 214 35.26 5.15 14.50
CA ALA A 214 35.32 4.96 15.95
C ALA A 214 35.46 6.30 16.69
N ARG A 215 36.30 7.21 16.19
CA ARG A 215 36.44 8.56 16.74
C ARG A 215 35.15 9.36 16.62
N ALA A 216 34.51 9.35 15.44
CA ALA A 216 33.24 10.03 15.22
C ALA A 216 32.16 9.55 16.21
N ALA A 217 32.05 8.24 16.43
CA ALA A 217 31.13 7.66 17.40
C ALA A 217 31.44 8.14 18.84
N GLN A 218 32.70 8.11 19.26
CA GLN A 218 33.12 8.62 20.57
C GLN A 218 32.82 10.11 20.75
N THR A 219 33.08 10.93 19.72
CA THR A 219 32.79 12.36 19.74
C THR A 219 31.30 12.62 19.85
N ALA A 220 30.46 11.89 19.12
CA ALA A 220 29.03 12.02 19.24
C ALA A 220 28.50 11.65 20.63
N SER A 221 29.01 10.58 21.24
CA SER A 221 28.67 10.24 22.63
C SER A 221 29.05 11.34 23.61
N ALA A 222 30.24 11.94 23.46
CA ALA A 222 30.67 13.05 24.32
C ALA A 222 29.81 14.32 24.12
N VAL A 223 29.40 14.62 22.89
CA VAL A 223 28.49 15.74 22.59
C VAL A 223 27.10 15.48 23.16
N ALA A 224 26.60 14.25 23.10
CA ALA A 224 25.31 13.86 23.67
C ALA A 224 25.29 13.99 25.20
N GLU A 225 26.36 13.54 25.86
CA GLU A 225 26.53 13.70 27.31
C GLU A 225 26.56 15.18 27.71
N LEU A 226 27.30 16.02 26.97
CA LEU A 226 27.35 17.46 27.22
C LEU A 226 25.99 18.14 27.01
N ALA A 227 25.20 17.65 26.05
CA ALA A 227 23.84 18.11 25.80
C ALA A 227 22.83 17.63 26.85
N GLY A 228 23.24 16.79 27.82
CA GLY A 228 22.38 16.26 28.86
C GLY A 228 21.38 15.22 28.35
N MET A 229 21.69 14.55 27.24
CA MET A 229 20.83 13.49 26.69
C MET A 229 20.82 12.27 27.62
N SER A 230 19.70 11.56 27.66
CA SER A 230 19.57 10.38 28.51
C SER A 230 20.45 9.22 27.99
N PRO A 231 20.79 8.23 28.83
CA PRO A 231 21.48 7.03 28.39
C PRO A 231 20.76 6.26 27.27
N GLU A 232 19.43 6.35 27.22
CA GLU A 232 18.61 5.75 26.17
C GLU A 232 18.81 6.46 24.82
N ASP A 233 18.86 7.79 24.82
CA ASP A 233 19.13 8.59 23.62
C ASP A 233 20.56 8.35 23.08
N MET A 234 21.53 8.13 23.99
CA MET A 234 22.91 7.80 23.60
C MET A 234 23.00 6.44 22.88
N GLY A 235 22.15 5.48 23.24
CA GLY A 235 22.04 4.19 22.54
C GLY A 235 21.62 4.37 21.09
N TRP A 236 20.61 5.21 20.84
CA TRP A 236 20.14 5.53 19.49
C TRP A 236 21.21 6.24 18.64
N ILE A 237 21.95 7.19 19.23
CA ILE A 237 23.06 7.87 18.54
C ILE A 237 24.15 6.87 18.14
N SER A 238 24.47 5.91 18.99
CA SER A 238 25.44 4.86 18.67
C SER A 238 24.94 3.91 17.57
N GLU A 239 23.62 3.68 17.49
CA GLU A 239 23.01 2.86 16.44
C GLU A 239 23.03 3.60 15.10
N VAL A 240 22.60 4.86 15.09
CA VAL A 240 22.62 5.74 13.93
C VAL A 240 24.03 5.99 13.44
N LEU A 241 25.01 6.24 14.31
CA LEU A 241 26.41 6.44 13.87
C LEU A 241 27.18 5.14 13.68
N GLY A 242 26.57 4.02 14.03
CA GLY A 242 27.13 2.70 13.83
C GLY A 242 27.28 2.38 12.35
N LYS A 243 28.10 1.36 12.06
CA LYS A 243 28.34 0.86 10.69
C LYS A 243 27.07 0.41 9.94
N LYS A 244 25.91 0.36 10.60
CA LYS A 244 24.67 -0.17 10.04
C LYS A 244 23.62 0.88 9.68
N ALA A 245 23.74 2.13 10.14
CA ALA A 245 22.71 3.15 9.90
C ALA A 245 23.27 4.58 9.71
N GLY A 246 24.60 4.73 9.66
CA GLY A 246 25.26 6.04 9.52
C GLY A 246 24.96 6.74 8.22
N ASP A 247 24.91 8.07 8.27
CA ASP A 247 25.11 8.95 7.11
C ASP A 247 26.59 9.37 7.08
N ALA A 248 27.27 9.16 5.94
CA ALA A 248 28.69 9.48 5.77
C ALA A 248 29.01 10.94 6.11
N LYS A 249 28.10 11.87 5.82
CA LYS A 249 28.29 13.29 6.12
C LYS A 249 28.29 13.54 7.61
N VAL A 250 27.42 12.85 8.35
CA VAL A 250 27.35 12.95 9.81
C VAL A 250 28.60 12.34 10.44
N ILE A 251 29.04 11.17 9.96
CA ILE A 251 30.30 10.55 10.41
C ILE A 251 31.49 11.49 10.13
N ARG A 252 31.59 12.07 8.92
CA ARG A 252 32.64 13.06 8.59
C ARG A 252 32.60 14.30 9.49
N MET A 253 31.41 14.79 9.82
CA MET A 253 31.23 15.95 10.69
C MET A 253 31.74 15.64 12.11
N PHE A 254 31.31 14.54 12.72
CA PHE A 254 31.76 14.17 14.06
C PHE A 254 33.24 13.76 14.09
N ASP A 255 33.76 13.15 13.02
CA ASP A 255 35.19 12.89 12.88
C ASP A 255 36.01 14.19 12.90
N ALA A 256 35.56 15.22 12.17
CA ALA A 256 36.21 16.52 12.12
C ALA A 256 36.14 17.26 13.47
N VAL A 257 35.00 17.18 14.16
CA VAL A 257 34.86 17.71 15.53
C VAL A 257 35.82 17.00 16.48
N GLY A 258 35.85 15.66 16.43
CA GLY A 258 36.73 14.85 17.27
C GLY A 258 38.20 15.10 17.03
N GLN A 259 38.59 15.25 15.76
CA GLN A 259 39.95 15.58 15.38
C GLN A 259 40.39 16.92 15.99
N ALA A 260 39.58 17.96 15.84
CA ALA A 260 39.95 19.27 16.35
C ALA A 260 39.94 19.35 17.89
N MET A 261 39.04 18.62 18.56
CA MET A 261 39.10 18.42 20.01
C MET A 261 40.40 17.72 20.45
N SER A 262 40.86 16.72 19.68
CA SER A 262 42.08 15.96 20.00
C SER A 262 43.37 16.75 19.76
N GLU A 263 43.39 17.62 18.75
CA GLU A 263 44.54 18.44 18.39
C GLU A 263 44.68 19.68 19.28
N GLY A 264 43.79 19.87 20.27
CA GLY A 264 43.76 21.06 21.11
C GLY A 264 43.54 22.35 20.31
N THR A 265 43.00 22.21 19.10
CA THR A 265 42.71 23.35 18.24
C THR A 265 41.43 23.95 18.79
N ASP A 266 41.52 25.13 19.40
CA ASP A 266 40.35 25.90 19.81
C ASP A 266 39.37 25.90 18.64
N PHE A 267 38.24 25.19 18.81
CA PHE A 267 37.27 24.89 17.77
C PHE A 267 36.50 26.17 17.42
N ASN A 268 37.17 27.11 16.76
CA ASN A 268 36.60 28.35 16.30
C ASN A 268 35.99 28.08 14.92
N LEU A 269 34.83 27.41 14.93
CA LEU A 269 34.12 27.01 13.74
C LEU A 269 33.54 28.24 13.02
N GLY A 270 34.37 28.84 12.17
CA GLY A 270 34.00 29.97 11.32
C GLY A 270 34.68 31.27 11.75
N GLU A 271 35.36 31.88 10.78
CA GLU A 271 35.89 33.25 10.79
C GLU A 271 34.73 34.26 10.80
N GLY A 272 33.93 34.19 11.85
CA GLY A 272 32.62 34.81 11.98
C GLY A 272 32.12 34.83 13.42
N ASN A 273 33.05 34.92 14.39
CA ASN A 273 32.81 35.36 15.76
C ASN A 273 31.52 34.83 16.44
N ASN A 274 31.07 33.60 16.19
CA ASN A 274 29.86 33.03 16.78
C ASN A 274 30.29 31.79 17.58
N SER A 275 30.80 32.03 18.79
CA SER A 275 31.06 30.98 19.78
C SER A 275 29.74 30.28 20.11
N LEU A 276 29.51 29.13 19.50
CA LEU A 276 28.38 28.23 19.77
C LEU A 276 28.64 27.33 20.99
N GLY A 277 29.76 27.51 21.69
CA GLY A 277 30.18 26.66 22.80
C GLY A 277 30.03 27.26 24.19
N GLN A 278 29.62 28.53 24.33
CA GLN A 278 29.57 29.15 25.66
C GLN A 278 28.29 28.75 26.38
N SER A 279 28.42 27.92 27.42
CA SER A 279 27.28 27.52 28.25
C SER A 279 26.64 28.72 28.95
N PRO A 280 25.34 28.69 29.32
CA PRO A 280 24.71 29.78 30.06
C PRO A 280 25.44 30.13 31.37
N ALA A 281 26.07 29.14 32.02
CA ALA A 281 26.86 29.34 33.23
C ALA A 281 28.15 30.14 32.95
N GLU A 282 28.89 29.78 31.90
CA GLU A 282 30.10 30.51 31.49
C GLU A 282 29.77 31.91 30.98
N ALA A 283 28.67 32.07 30.26
CA ALA A 283 28.20 33.37 29.79
C ALA A 283 27.89 34.31 30.98
N ARG A 284 27.32 33.79 32.08
CA ARG A 284 27.10 34.56 33.32
C ARG A 284 28.40 34.91 34.02
N ALA A 285 29.35 33.98 34.10
CA ALA A 285 30.66 34.22 34.71
C ALA A 285 31.44 35.30 33.94
N GLU A 286 31.43 35.23 32.60
CA GLU A 286 32.11 36.19 31.75
C GLU A 286 31.43 37.56 31.77
N LEU A 287 30.09 37.60 31.78
CA LEU A 287 29.34 38.84 31.94
C LEU A 287 29.59 39.49 33.32
N ALA A 288 29.74 38.69 34.38
CA ALA A 288 30.14 39.19 35.69
C ALA A 288 31.59 39.73 35.67
N ARG A 289 32.51 39.05 34.97
CA ARG A 289 33.89 39.51 34.80
C ARG A 289 33.97 40.85 34.06
N MET A 290 33.22 41.00 32.95
CA MET A 290 33.16 42.24 32.19
C MET A 290 32.54 43.40 32.97
N ARG A 291 31.54 43.13 33.83
CA ARG A 291 30.89 44.14 34.67
C ARG A 291 31.65 44.47 35.95
N SER A 292 32.62 43.65 36.35
CA SER A 292 33.45 43.89 37.53
C SER A 292 34.26 45.19 37.41
N ALA A 293 34.72 45.75 38.53
CA ALA A 293 35.50 46.99 38.55
C ALA A 293 36.79 46.91 37.69
N GLU A 294 37.29 45.70 37.45
CA GLU A 294 38.47 45.43 36.63
C GLU A 294 38.13 45.07 35.17
N GLY A 295 36.85 44.84 34.85
CA GLY A 295 36.38 44.45 33.53
C GLY A 295 36.47 45.58 32.50
N GLU A 296 36.65 45.21 31.23
CA GLU A 296 36.81 46.18 30.13
C GLU A 296 35.57 47.06 29.96
N TRP A 297 34.37 46.50 30.12
CA TRP A 297 33.12 47.27 30.03
C TRP A 297 33.02 48.32 31.15
N TYR A 298 33.39 47.95 32.38
CA TYR A 298 33.40 48.88 33.50
C TYR A 298 34.43 49.99 33.30
N LYS A 299 35.64 49.65 32.87
CA LYS A 299 36.70 50.63 32.56
C LYS A 299 36.31 51.59 31.44
N ALA A 300 35.69 51.09 30.37
CA ALA A 300 35.17 51.90 29.27
C ALA A 300 34.07 52.86 29.74
N THR A 301 33.16 52.38 30.59
CA THR A 301 32.07 53.18 31.17
C THR A 301 32.61 54.26 32.11
N ALA A 302 33.55 53.92 33.00
CA ALA A 302 34.16 54.85 33.95
C ALA A 302 34.94 55.98 33.26
N LYS A 303 35.59 55.69 32.13
CA LYS A 303 36.30 56.69 31.31
C LYS A 303 35.39 57.43 30.32
N GLN A 304 34.12 57.06 30.22
CA GLN A 304 33.19 57.55 29.21
C GLN A 304 33.69 57.37 27.76
N ASP A 305 34.44 56.30 27.48
CA ASP A 305 34.96 56.01 26.16
C ASP A 305 33.87 55.38 25.28
N ARG A 306 33.24 56.23 24.45
CA ARG A 306 32.13 55.82 23.58
C ARG A 306 32.53 54.82 22.51
N ASN A 307 33.77 54.87 22.02
CA ASN A 307 34.21 53.96 20.97
C ASN A 307 34.37 52.54 21.53
N GLU A 308 34.96 52.43 22.72
CA GLU A 308 35.15 51.15 23.39
C GLU A 308 33.82 50.56 23.88
N MET A 309 32.91 51.39 24.40
CA MET A 309 31.55 50.95 24.72
C MET A 309 30.81 50.46 23.47
N ASN A 310 30.94 51.12 22.32
CA ASN A 310 30.31 50.65 21.08
C ASN A 310 30.90 49.32 20.59
N ARG A 311 32.21 49.10 20.80
CA ARG A 311 32.89 47.83 20.48
C ARG A 311 32.42 46.68 21.36
N LEU A 312 32.27 46.94 22.66
CA LEU A 312 31.94 45.92 23.67
C LEU A 312 30.44 45.65 23.80
N LYS A 313 29.58 46.60 23.40
CA LYS A 313 28.11 46.48 23.48
C LYS A 313 27.56 45.21 22.80
N PRO A 314 27.90 44.88 21.54
CA PRO A 314 27.37 43.66 20.91
C PRO A 314 27.82 42.38 21.62
N ILE A 315 29.00 42.38 22.24
CA ILE A 315 29.51 41.25 23.02
C ILE A 315 28.69 41.08 24.31
N MET A 316 28.44 42.18 25.02
CA MET A 316 27.59 42.21 26.21
C MET A 316 26.16 41.77 25.92
N ASP A 317 25.57 42.26 24.83
CA ASP A 317 24.21 41.92 24.42
C ASP A 317 24.10 40.41 24.08
N ARG A 318 25.12 39.84 23.44
CA ARG A 318 25.17 38.40 23.17
C ARG A 318 25.31 37.57 24.46
N LEU A 319 26.27 37.92 25.33
CA LEU A 319 26.47 37.21 26.60
C LEU A 319 25.22 37.25 27.46
N GLN A 320 24.51 38.39 27.47
CA GLN A 320 23.26 38.54 28.19
C GLN A 320 22.15 37.66 27.60
N LYS A 321 22.07 37.55 26.27
CA LYS A 321 21.11 36.67 25.60
C LYS A 321 21.35 35.19 25.94
N ILE A 322 22.60 34.72 25.88
CA ILE A 322 22.97 33.33 26.22
C ILE A 322 22.80 33.04 27.72
N ALA A 323 23.08 34.01 28.59
CA ALA A 323 22.89 33.86 30.03
C ALA A 323 21.39 33.74 30.43
N SER A 324 20.49 34.25 29.59
CA SER A 324 19.03 34.28 29.82
C SER A 324 18.26 33.14 29.17
N SER A 325 18.85 32.46 28.18
CA SER A 325 18.34 31.18 27.64
C SER A 325 18.70 30.02 28.56
#